data_AF-A0A2G9NUZ3-F1
#
_entry.id   AF-A0A2G9NUZ3-F1
#
_cell.length_a   1.000
_cell.length_b   1.000
_cell.length_c   1.000
_cell.angle_alpha   90.00
_cell.angle_beta   90.00
_cell.angle_gamma   90.00
#
_symmetry.space_group_name_H-M   'P 1'
#
loop_
_entity.id
_entity.type
_entity.pdbx_description
1 polymer ?
#
loop_
_entity_poly.entity_id
_entity_poly.type
_entity_poly.pdbx_seq_one_letter_code
_entity_poly.pdbx_strand_id
1 'polypeptide(L)'
;MEKAIIFDSGTLITLSMNDLLEMLRELKKKFGGKFIITKEVENEIVTKPMKIKRFKLGAMRLKKLIEDKTLEFPDALGISQNEISKIASSILKDANAMFIAQKRPVHIIDLGEASIMALSKLLRNKKIANLIAMDERTTRMLCEKPQNLERLLSKKLHMKVIQQKQGNRDFYRGDFIRSTELIFVAYKKGILPKNKDLLDAMLYAAKFKGAAISSDEIKIMERL
;
A
#
# COMPACT_ATOMS: atom_id res chain seq x y z
N MET A 1 16.39 -5.77 -16.16
CA MET A 1 16.17 -6.29 -14.80
C MET A 1 14.69 -6.15 -14.49
N GLU A 2 14.01 -7.23 -14.17
CA GLU A 2 12.57 -7.20 -13.93
C GLU A 2 12.28 -6.42 -12.64
N LYS A 3 11.24 -5.58 -12.67
CA LYS A 3 10.86 -4.72 -11.54
C LYS A 3 9.36 -4.61 -11.39
N ALA A 4 8.90 -4.44 -10.16
CA ALA A 4 7.47 -4.42 -9.83
C ALA A 4 7.10 -3.35 -8.81
N ILE A 5 5.87 -2.83 -8.92
CA ILE A 5 5.20 -2.08 -7.86
C ILE A 5 4.03 -2.94 -7.38
N ILE A 6 4.00 -3.26 -6.08
CA ILE A 6 2.90 -4.00 -5.47
C ILE A 6 1.95 -2.99 -4.84
N PHE A 7 0.66 -3.05 -5.14
CA PHE A 7 -0.31 -2.09 -4.63
C PHE A 7 -1.12 -2.68 -3.48
N ASP A 8 -1.27 -1.92 -2.40
CA ASP A 8 -2.27 -2.16 -1.37
C ASP A 8 -3.66 -1.67 -1.81
N SER A 9 -4.67 -2.09 -1.07
CA SER A 9 -6.05 -1.66 -1.29
C SER A 9 -6.22 -0.16 -1.05
N GLY A 10 -5.58 0.39 -0.01
CA GLY A 10 -5.69 1.79 0.38
C GLY A 10 -5.28 2.74 -0.74
N THR A 11 -4.10 2.54 -1.32
CA THR A 11 -3.59 3.32 -2.45
C THR A 11 -4.55 3.29 -3.64
N LEU A 12 -5.02 2.10 -4.04
CA LEU A 12 -5.90 1.96 -5.20
C LEU A 12 -7.28 2.58 -4.96
N ILE A 13 -7.81 2.48 -3.75
CA ILE A 13 -9.05 3.14 -3.34
C ILE A 13 -8.85 4.67 -3.37
N THR A 14 -7.77 5.19 -2.77
CA THR A 14 -7.44 6.62 -2.78
C THR A 14 -7.38 7.17 -4.21
N LEU A 15 -6.69 6.47 -5.11
CA LEU A 15 -6.57 6.89 -6.52
C LEU A 15 -7.92 6.80 -7.25
N SER A 16 -8.71 5.76 -6.99
CA SER A 16 -10.05 5.59 -7.57
C SER A 16 -11.01 6.70 -7.14
N MET A 17 -10.99 7.07 -5.86
CA MET A 17 -11.85 8.12 -5.30
C MET A 17 -11.53 9.53 -5.81
N ASN A 18 -10.33 9.73 -6.36
CA ASN A 18 -9.87 11.02 -6.88
C ASN A 18 -9.77 11.06 -8.41
N ASP A 19 -10.31 10.05 -9.11
CA ASP A 19 -10.27 9.92 -10.58
C ASP A 19 -8.85 9.85 -11.16
N LEU A 20 -7.90 9.32 -10.38
CA LEU A 20 -6.48 9.24 -10.74
C LEU A 20 -6.05 7.84 -11.23
N LEU A 21 -6.99 6.99 -11.66
CA LEU A 21 -6.64 5.65 -12.14
C LEU A 21 -6.00 5.67 -13.53
N GLU A 22 -6.35 6.63 -14.39
CA GLU A 22 -5.76 6.75 -15.73
C GLU A 22 -4.26 7.05 -15.64
N MET A 23 -3.86 7.82 -14.63
CA MET A 23 -2.46 8.07 -14.30
C MET A 23 -1.67 6.76 -14.14
N LEU A 24 -2.25 5.70 -13.56
CA LEU A 24 -1.55 4.42 -13.39
C LEU A 24 -1.22 3.75 -14.72
N ARG A 25 -2.06 3.89 -15.74
CA ARG A 25 -1.81 3.34 -17.07
C ARG A 25 -0.61 4.00 -17.72
N GLU A 26 -0.62 5.33 -17.72
CA GLU A 26 0.47 6.13 -18.27
C GLU A 26 1.76 5.94 -17.49
N LEU A 27 1.66 5.81 -16.16
CA LEU A 27 2.80 5.52 -15.31
C LEU A 27 3.38 4.13 -15.61
N LYS A 28 2.54 3.12 -15.81
CA LYS A 28 2.98 1.76 -16.17
C LYS A 28 3.75 1.75 -17.49
N LYS A 29 3.25 2.45 -18.52
CA LYS A 29 3.91 2.59 -19.83
C LYS A 29 5.33 3.15 -19.67
N LYS A 30 5.52 4.19 -18.85
CA LYS A 30 6.84 4.80 -18.61
C LYS A 30 7.72 4.01 -17.64
N PHE A 31 7.12 3.27 -16.69
CA PHE A 31 7.86 2.51 -15.69
C PHE A 31 8.59 1.32 -16.32
N GLY A 32 7.98 0.64 -17.30
CA GLY A 32 8.58 -0.53 -17.95
C GLY A 32 8.75 -1.72 -17.01
N GLY A 33 7.80 -1.91 -16.10
CA GLY A 33 7.74 -3.01 -15.14
C GLY A 33 6.30 -3.39 -14.84
N LYS A 34 6.08 -4.29 -13.87
CA LYS A 34 4.75 -4.80 -13.56
C LYS A 34 4.11 -4.08 -12.38
N PHE A 35 2.82 -3.82 -12.49
CA PHE A 35 2.01 -3.34 -11.37
C PHE A 35 1.19 -4.53 -10.89
N ILE A 36 1.43 -4.97 -9.65
CA ILE A 36 0.94 -6.23 -9.13
C ILE A 36 -0.02 -6.00 -7.95
N ILE A 37 -1.06 -6.80 -7.88
CA ILE A 37 -1.94 -6.92 -6.70
C ILE A 37 -2.05 -8.39 -6.30
N THR A 38 -2.35 -8.66 -5.02
CA THR A 38 -2.68 -10.01 -4.55
C THR A 38 -4.18 -10.27 -4.68
N LYS A 39 -4.59 -11.54 -4.51
CA LYS A 39 -6.01 -11.91 -4.53
C LYS A 39 -6.79 -11.29 -3.37
N GLU A 40 -6.13 -11.14 -2.22
CA GLU A 40 -6.64 -10.48 -1.03
C GLU A 40 -6.97 -9.01 -1.31
N VAL A 41 -6.05 -8.30 -1.99
CA VAL A 41 -6.26 -6.90 -2.41
C VAL A 41 -7.40 -6.80 -3.42
N GLU A 42 -7.43 -7.66 -4.45
CA GLU A 42 -8.56 -7.67 -5.41
C GLU A 42 -9.90 -7.87 -4.70
N ASN A 43 -9.96 -8.75 -3.71
CA ASN A 43 -11.17 -8.99 -2.96
C ASN A 43 -11.65 -7.73 -2.22
N GLU A 44 -10.72 -6.94 -1.69
CA GLU A 44 -11.02 -5.70 -0.97
C GLU A 44 -11.43 -4.54 -1.87
N ILE A 45 -10.86 -4.44 -3.08
CA ILE A 45 -11.09 -3.30 -3.97
C ILE A 45 -12.17 -3.55 -5.04
N VAL A 46 -12.42 -4.82 -5.39
CA VAL A 46 -13.37 -5.22 -6.44
C VAL A 46 -14.45 -6.13 -5.88
N THR A 47 -14.12 -7.32 -5.39
CA THR A 47 -15.14 -8.34 -5.07
C THR A 47 -16.11 -7.89 -3.96
N LYS A 48 -15.62 -7.38 -2.82
CA LYS A 48 -16.49 -6.87 -1.75
C LYS A 48 -17.23 -5.58 -2.20
N PRO A 49 -16.55 -4.55 -2.74
CA PRO A 49 -17.23 -3.31 -3.12
C PRO A 49 -18.25 -3.45 -4.26
N MET A 50 -18.11 -4.44 -5.15
CA MET A 50 -19.07 -4.71 -6.23
C MET A 50 -20.48 -5.01 -5.71
N LYS A 51 -20.58 -5.57 -4.50
CA LYS A 51 -21.85 -5.91 -3.84
C LYS A 51 -22.51 -4.70 -3.16
N ILE A 52 -21.80 -3.58 -3.02
CA ILE A 52 -22.25 -2.38 -2.30
C ILE A 52 -22.52 -1.26 -3.31
N LYS A 53 -23.79 -0.87 -3.48
CA LYS A 53 -24.21 0.14 -4.49
C LYS A 53 -23.34 1.41 -4.48
N ARG A 54 -23.03 1.93 -3.28
CA ARG A 54 -22.22 3.15 -3.09
C ARG A 54 -20.80 3.03 -3.67
N PHE A 55 -20.18 1.85 -3.62
CA PHE A 55 -18.78 1.66 -4.01
C PHE A 55 -18.62 0.96 -5.36
N LYS A 56 -19.73 0.49 -5.96
CA LYS A 56 -19.73 -0.30 -7.19
C LYS A 56 -19.02 0.39 -8.36
N LEU A 57 -19.18 1.71 -8.54
CA LEU A 57 -18.52 2.45 -9.63
C LEU A 57 -16.99 2.40 -9.52
N GLY A 58 -16.45 2.68 -8.32
CA GLY A 58 -15.00 2.59 -8.08
C GLY A 58 -14.47 1.17 -8.29
N ALA A 59 -15.23 0.17 -7.83
CA ALA A 59 -14.93 -1.25 -8.03
C ALA A 59 -14.88 -1.62 -9.51
N MET A 60 -15.83 -1.15 -10.33
CA MET A 60 -15.86 -1.39 -11.77
C MET A 60 -14.66 -0.76 -12.50
N ARG A 61 -14.26 0.45 -12.11
CA ARG A 61 -13.09 1.12 -12.68
C ARG A 61 -11.79 0.37 -12.35
N LEU A 62 -11.64 -0.11 -11.11
CA LEU A 62 -10.50 -0.93 -10.70
C LEU A 62 -10.49 -2.30 -11.37
N LYS A 63 -11.66 -2.93 -11.54
CA LYS A 63 -11.80 -4.18 -12.29
C LYS A 63 -11.30 -4.02 -13.73
N LYS A 64 -11.61 -2.89 -14.38
CA LYS A 64 -11.13 -2.60 -15.73
C LYS A 64 -9.60 -2.59 -15.80
N LEU A 65 -8.91 -1.95 -14.83
CA LEU A 65 -7.44 -1.98 -14.76
C LEU A 65 -6.86 -3.40 -14.68
N ILE A 66 -7.58 -4.35 -14.08
CA ILE A 66 -7.17 -5.76 -14.03
C ILE A 66 -7.41 -6.43 -15.39
N GLU A 67 -8.59 -6.21 -15.98
CA GLU A 67 -8.99 -6.82 -17.27
C GLU A 67 -8.08 -6.40 -18.42
N ASP A 68 -7.66 -5.14 -18.46
CA ASP A 68 -6.70 -4.63 -19.46
C ASP A 68 -5.23 -4.84 -19.08
N LYS A 69 -4.97 -5.63 -18.03
CA LYS A 69 -3.62 -5.97 -17.55
C LYS A 69 -2.80 -4.75 -17.16
N THR A 70 -3.40 -3.62 -16.79
CA THR A 70 -2.67 -2.55 -16.09
C THR A 70 -2.24 -3.05 -14.72
N LEU A 71 -3.16 -3.66 -13.95
CA LEU A 71 -2.85 -4.42 -12.75
C LEU A 71 -2.83 -5.91 -13.08
N GLU A 72 -1.81 -6.61 -12.63
CA GLU A 72 -1.61 -8.04 -12.87
C GLU A 72 -1.53 -8.81 -11.55
N PHE A 73 -1.73 -10.13 -11.61
CA PHE A 73 -1.57 -11.02 -10.47
C PHE A 73 -0.14 -11.59 -10.38
N PRO A 74 0.26 -12.15 -9.23
CA PRO A 74 1.63 -12.65 -9.00
C PRO A 74 2.06 -13.79 -9.94
N ASP A 75 1.11 -14.51 -10.53
CA ASP A 75 1.39 -15.55 -11.54
C ASP A 75 2.14 -14.98 -12.75
N ALA A 76 1.93 -13.69 -13.06
CA ALA A 76 2.68 -12.99 -14.12
C ALA A 76 4.20 -12.93 -13.82
N LEU A 77 4.61 -13.12 -12.57
CA LEU A 77 6.01 -13.16 -12.10
C LEU A 77 6.41 -14.57 -11.65
N GLY A 78 5.60 -15.59 -11.99
CA GLY A 78 5.81 -16.98 -11.62
C GLY A 78 5.78 -17.21 -10.11
N ILE A 79 4.97 -16.46 -9.37
CA ILE A 79 4.74 -16.66 -7.93
C ILE A 79 3.32 -17.17 -7.74
N SER A 80 3.18 -18.33 -7.10
CA SER A 80 1.87 -18.93 -6.85
C SER A 80 1.18 -18.31 -5.63
N GLN A 81 -0.16 -18.32 -5.64
CA GLN A 81 -0.96 -17.86 -4.50
C GLN A 81 -0.67 -18.66 -3.22
N ASN A 82 -0.39 -19.97 -3.34
CA ASN A 82 -0.11 -20.82 -2.18
C ASN A 82 1.16 -20.40 -1.42
N GLU A 83 2.21 -19.99 -2.14
CA GLU A 83 3.44 -19.46 -1.55
C GLU A 83 3.17 -18.16 -0.78
N ILE A 84 2.36 -17.27 -1.37
CA ILE A 84 1.96 -16.00 -0.75
C ILE A 84 1.18 -16.26 0.53
N SER A 85 0.13 -17.10 0.48
CA SER A 85 -0.73 -17.39 1.63
C SER A 85 0.05 -17.94 2.82
N LYS A 86 1.01 -18.84 2.57
CA LYS A 86 1.85 -19.44 3.62
C LYS A 86 2.69 -18.40 4.34
N ILE A 87 3.35 -17.51 3.60
CA ILE A 87 4.20 -16.46 4.17
C ILE A 87 3.33 -15.37 4.82
N ALA A 88 2.21 -14.99 4.19
CA ALA A 88 1.29 -13.98 4.69
C ALA A 88 0.72 -14.37 6.06
N SER A 89 0.35 -15.65 6.23
CA SER A 89 -0.15 -16.17 7.52
C SER A 89 0.89 -16.04 8.65
N SER A 90 2.17 -16.28 8.35
CA SER A 90 3.26 -16.06 9.32
C SER A 90 3.43 -14.58 9.64
N ILE A 91 3.51 -13.72 8.62
CA ILE A 91 3.65 -12.27 8.79
C ILE A 91 2.50 -11.70 9.62
N LEU A 92 1.26 -12.10 9.34
CA LEU A 92 0.07 -11.66 10.04
C LEU A 92 0.11 -12.06 11.53
N LYS A 93 0.46 -13.32 11.80
CA LYS A 93 0.57 -13.84 13.18
C LYS A 93 1.66 -13.09 13.95
N ASP A 94 2.83 -12.93 13.33
CA ASP A 94 3.98 -12.29 13.95
C ASP A 94 3.67 -10.82 14.25
N ALA A 95 3.18 -10.06 13.26
CA ALA A 95 2.79 -8.65 13.43
C ALA A 95 1.79 -8.45 14.58
N ASN A 96 0.70 -9.22 14.57
CA ASN A 96 -0.39 -9.05 15.51
C ASN A 96 -0.07 -9.63 16.90
N ALA A 97 1.05 -10.32 17.08
CA ALA A 97 1.58 -10.73 18.37
C ALA A 97 2.61 -9.74 18.95
N MET A 98 3.14 -8.79 18.17
CA MET A 98 4.25 -7.92 18.60
C MET A 98 3.88 -6.94 19.71
N PHE A 99 2.62 -6.51 19.80
CA PHE A 99 2.18 -5.48 20.73
C PHE A 99 1.03 -5.97 21.58
N ILE A 100 1.07 -5.65 22.88
CA ILE A 100 0.02 -5.99 23.85
C ILE A 100 -0.53 -4.71 24.47
N ALA A 101 -1.85 -4.65 24.60
CA ALA A 101 -2.57 -3.65 25.39
C ALA A 101 -3.58 -4.37 26.30
N GLN A 102 -3.64 -4.01 27.59
CA GLN A 102 -4.56 -4.66 28.56
C GLN A 102 -4.51 -6.19 28.53
N LYS A 103 -3.31 -6.78 28.44
CA LYS A 103 -3.07 -8.23 28.37
C LYS A 103 -3.65 -8.93 27.11
N ARG A 104 -4.05 -8.17 26.08
CA ARG A 104 -4.51 -8.71 24.80
C ARG A 104 -3.59 -8.24 23.66
N PRO A 105 -3.34 -9.07 22.64
CA PRO A 105 -2.63 -8.63 21.45
C PRO A 105 -3.37 -7.49 20.75
N VAL A 106 -2.62 -6.52 20.24
CA VAL A 106 -3.16 -5.42 19.45
C VAL A 106 -3.18 -5.85 17.99
N HIS A 107 -4.34 -5.76 17.34
CA HIS A 107 -4.45 -5.94 15.90
C HIS A 107 -3.72 -4.79 15.18
N ILE A 108 -2.70 -5.12 14.40
CA ILE A 108 -1.85 -4.14 13.70
C ILE A 108 -2.13 -4.13 12.21
N ILE A 109 -2.15 -5.32 11.59
CA ILE A 109 -2.29 -5.47 10.14
C ILE A 109 -3.34 -6.51 9.78
N ASP A 110 -3.91 -6.36 8.59
CA ASP A 110 -4.85 -7.30 8.00
C ASP A 110 -4.20 -8.23 6.96
N LEU A 111 -4.94 -9.25 6.53
CA LEU A 111 -4.45 -10.23 5.56
C LEU A 111 -4.07 -9.60 4.21
N GLY A 112 -4.78 -8.55 3.78
CA GLY A 112 -4.43 -7.77 2.58
C GLY A 112 -3.00 -7.22 2.66
N GLU A 113 -2.66 -6.58 3.77
CA GLU A 113 -1.33 -6.01 4.02
C GLU A 113 -0.27 -7.11 4.19
N ALA A 114 -0.58 -8.19 4.91
CA ALA A 114 0.33 -9.31 5.06
C ALA A 114 0.64 -10.00 3.71
N SER A 115 -0.35 -10.08 2.80
CA SER A 115 -0.19 -10.70 1.47
C SER A 115 0.76 -9.92 0.56
N ILE A 116 0.69 -8.58 0.55
CA ILE A 116 1.59 -7.74 -0.25
C ILE A 116 3.01 -7.76 0.31
N MET A 117 3.17 -7.82 1.63
CA MET A 117 4.48 -7.99 2.28
C MET A 117 5.09 -9.35 1.95
N ALA A 118 4.28 -10.41 1.97
CA ALA A 118 4.69 -11.75 1.57
C ALA A 118 5.16 -11.79 0.11
N LEU A 119 4.38 -11.22 -0.81
CA LEU A 119 4.72 -11.11 -2.22
C LEU A 119 6.05 -10.36 -2.42
N SER A 120 6.22 -9.22 -1.75
CA SER A 120 7.45 -8.43 -1.83
C SER A 120 8.69 -9.22 -1.36
N LYS A 121 8.55 -9.99 -0.28
CA LYS A 121 9.61 -10.90 0.20
C LYS A 121 9.97 -11.97 -0.83
N LEU A 122 8.98 -12.58 -1.47
CA LEU A 122 9.18 -13.58 -2.52
C LEU A 122 9.87 -12.99 -3.75
N LEU A 123 9.46 -11.79 -4.19
CA LEU A 123 10.10 -11.09 -5.31
C LEU A 123 11.57 -10.75 -5.01
N ARG A 124 11.89 -10.31 -3.79
CA ARG A 124 13.28 -10.05 -3.39
C ARG A 124 14.12 -11.33 -3.41
N ASN A 125 13.58 -12.46 -2.95
CA ASN A 125 14.28 -13.75 -3.02
C ASN A 125 14.59 -14.15 -4.48
N LYS A 126 13.72 -13.77 -5.42
CA LYS A 126 13.94 -13.94 -6.87
C LYS A 126 14.80 -12.84 -7.51
N LYS A 127 15.38 -11.93 -6.71
CA LYS A 127 16.18 -10.77 -7.17
C LYS A 127 15.42 -9.82 -8.10
N ILE A 128 14.09 -9.75 -7.96
CA ILE A 128 13.24 -8.80 -8.69
C ILE A 128 13.13 -7.52 -7.84
N ALA A 129 13.56 -6.40 -8.40
CA ALA A 129 13.49 -5.10 -7.72
C ALA A 129 12.02 -4.72 -7.51
N ASN A 130 11.61 -4.45 -6.28
CA ASN A 130 10.21 -4.17 -6.00
C ASN A 130 10.02 -3.19 -4.85
N LEU A 131 8.87 -2.50 -4.90
CA LEU A 131 8.42 -1.56 -3.90
C LEU A 131 6.93 -1.76 -3.64
N ILE A 132 6.46 -1.43 -2.44
CA ILE A 132 5.05 -1.52 -2.07
C ILE A 132 4.44 -0.12 -2.09
N ALA A 133 3.38 0.07 -2.87
CA ALA A 133 2.53 1.25 -2.80
C ALA A 133 1.53 1.07 -1.65
N MET A 134 1.67 1.85 -0.58
CA MET A 134 0.86 1.74 0.64
C MET A 134 0.66 3.07 1.33
N ASP A 135 -0.61 3.41 1.57
CA ASP A 135 -0.99 4.65 2.24
C ASP A 135 -1.06 4.51 3.76
N GLU A 136 -1.19 3.29 4.31
CA GLU A 136 -1.45 3.12 5.73
C GLU A 136 -0.21 3.31 6.61
N ARG A 137 -0.33 4.25 7.56
CA ARG A 137 0.76 4.68 8.45
C ARG A 137 1.17 3.59 9.42
N THR A 138 0.22 2.86 10.01
CA THR A 138 0.52 1.87 11.04
C THR A 138 1.41 0.78 10.49
N THR A 139 1.05 0.22 9.33
CA THR A 139 1.78 -0.85 8.63
C THR A 139 3.15 -0.40 8.14
N ARG A 140 3.24 0.83 7.62
CA ARG A 140 4.55 1.41 7.26
C ARG A 140 5.44 1.59 8.48
N MET A 141 4.90 2.11 9.58
CA MET A 141 5.67 2.28 10.81
C MET A 141 6.12 0.94 11.42
N LEU A 142 5.28 -0.10 11.32
CA LEU A 142 5.65 -1.46 11.72
C LEU A 142 6.89 -1.96 10.96
N CYS A 143 6.97 -1.65 9.65
CA CYS A 143 8.05 -2.10 8.78
C CYS A 143 9.30 -1.22 8.89
N GLU A 144 9.13 0.10 8.82
CA GLU A 144 10.24 1.06 8.70
C GLU A 144 10.87 1.38 10.08
N LYS A 145 10.06 1.55 11.13
CA LYS A 145 10.49 2.01 12.46
C LYS A 145 9.61 1.42 13.58
N PRO A 146 9.60 0.09 13.79
CA PRO A 146 8.69 -0.58 14.73
C PRO A 146 8.78 -0.06 16.17
N GLN A 147 9.94 0.46 16.58
CA GLN A 147 10.14 1.02 17.93
C GLN A 147 9.26 2.26 18.18
N ASN A 148 8.95 3.02 17.12
CA ASN A 148 8.06 4.18 17.22
C ASN A 148 6.58 3.80 17.29
N LEU A 149 6.24 2.56 16.95
CA LEU A 149 4.86 2.10 16.86
C LEU A 149 4.21 1.97 18.24
N GLU A 150 4.95 1.58 19.28
CA GLU A 150 4.43 1.53 20.66
C GLU A 150 3.85 2.89 21.10
N ARG A 151 4.61 3.96 20.86
CA ARG A 151 4.17 5.34 21.17
C ARG A 151 2.97 5.76 20.33
N LEU A 152 2.95 5.39 19.05
CA LEU A 152 1.84 5.71 18.15
C LEU A 152 0.55 5.01 18.61
N LEU A 153 0.61 3.70 18.83
CA LEU A 153 -0.53 2.89 19.26
C LEU A 153 -1.02 3.35 20.64
N SER A 154 -0.11 3.67 21.57
CA SER A 154 -0.49 4.15 22.89
C SER A 154 -1.30 5.45 22.84
N LYS A 155 -0.89 6.38 21.96
CA LYS A 155 -1.63 7.62 21.73
C LYS A 155 -2.99 7.36 21.06
N LYS A 156 -3.03 6.49 20.05
CA LYS A 156 -4.25 6.18 19.28
C LYS A 156 -5.30 5.44 20.11
N LEU A 157 -4.87 4.52 20.97
CA LEU A 157 -5.74 3.69 21.80
C LEU A 157 -6.02 4.31 23.17
N HIS A 158 -5.40 5.45 23.51
CA HIS A 158 -5.48 6.09 24.83
C HIS A 158 -5.12 5.13 25.98
N MET A 159 -4.18 4.22 25.74
CA MET A 159 -3.83 3.12 26.64
C MET A 159 -2.34 2.81 26.55
N LYS A 160 -1.74 2.24 27.61
CA LYS A 160 -0.36 1.78 27.55
C LYS A 160 -0.26 0.55 26.64
N VAL A 161 0.48 0.68 25.55
CA VAL A 161 0.88 -0.43 24.68
C VAL A 161 2.31 -0.82 25.03
N ILE A 162 2.61 -2.11 25.01
CA ILE A 162 3.95 -2.63 25.31
C ILE A 162 4.38 -3.51 24.14
N GLN A 163 5.56 -3.23 23.59
CA GLN A 163 6.19 -4.13 22.62
C GLN A 163 6.74 -5.37 23.33
N GLN A 164 6.42 -6.56 22.82
CA GLN A 164 6.98 -7.80 23.34
C GLN A 164 8.46 -7.93 22.97
N LYS A 165 9.30 -8.43 23.90
CA LYS A 165 10.77 -8.53 23.73
C LYS A 165 11.22 -9.34 22.51
N GLN A 166 10.37 -10.22 21.97
CA GLN A 166 10.62 -11.00 20.75
C GLN A 166 10.23 -10.27 19.46
N GLY A 167 9.67 -9.06 19.54
CA GLY A 167 9.32 -8.25 18.39
C GLY A 167 10.59 -7.80 17.65
N ASN A 168 10.93 -8.57 16.61
CA ASN A 168 12.19 -8.46 15.89
C ASN A 168 12.39 -7.02 15.36
N ARG A 169 13.57 -6.43 15.58
CA ARG A 169 13.94 -5.12 15.00
C ARG A 169 13.95 -5.15 13.47
N ASP A 170 13.98 -6.35 12.89
CA ASP A 170 13.99 -6.63 11.45
C ASP A 170 12.70 -7.33 10.96
N PHE A 171 11.53 -6.94 11.49
CA PHE A 171 10.24 -7.55 11.11
C PHE A 171 10.05 -7.65 9.59
N TYR A 172 10.34 -6.56 8.87
CA TYR A 172 10.32 -6.53 7.41
C TYR A 172 11.23 -5.42 6.89
N ARG A 173 12.04 -5.72 5.88
CA ARG A 173 12.84 -4.73 5.15
C ARG A 173 12.33 -4.62 3.72
N GLY A 174 11.71 -3.49 3.38
CA GLY A 174 11.26 -3.21 2.03
C GLY A 174 10.92 -1.73 1.85
N ASP A 175 10.91 -1.30 0.60
CA ASP A 175 10.67 0.09 0.24
C ASP A 175 9.18 0.34 0.01
N PHE A 176 8.73 1.51 0.47
CA PHE A 176 7.34 1.94 0.33
C PHE A 176 7.25 3.21 -0.51
N ILE A 177 6.12 3.36 -1.20
CA ILE A 177 5.70 4.61 -1.84
C ILE A 177 4.23 4.86 -1.49
N ARG A 178 3.83 6.10 -1.29
CA ARG A 178 2.42 6.47 -1.06
C ARG A 178 1.70 6.82 -2.35
N SER A 179 0.37 6.85 -2.32
CA SER A 179 -0.43 7.41 -3.42
C SER A 179 -0.02 8.86 -3.74
N THR A 180 0.26 9.68 -2.74
CA THR A 180 0.74 11.06 -2.94
C THR A 180 2.09 11.15 -3.62
N GLU A 181 3.02 10.25 -3.29
CA GLU A 181 4.33 10.18 -3.94
C GLU A 181 4.21 9.67 -5.38
N LEU A 182 3.29 8.72 -5.65
CA LEU A 182 2.97 8.30 -7.01
C LEU A 182 2.39 9.46 -7.85
N ILE A 183 1.48 10.26 -7.27
CA ILE A 183 0.93 11.47 -7.90
C ILE A 183 2.07 12.45 -8.23
N PHE A 184 2.97 12.69 -7.29
CA PHE A 184 4.10 13.58 -7.50
C PHE A 184 5.07 13.07 -8.58
N VAL A 185 5.35 11.76 -8.60
CA VAL A 185 6.14 11.13 -9.67
C VAL A 185 5.46 11.30 -11.02
N ALA A 186 4.15 11.09 -11.12
CA ALA A 186 3.40 11.28 -12.35
C ALA A 186 3.44 12.74 -12.84
N TYR A 187 3.31 13.71 -11.93
CA TYR A 187 3.52 15.13 -12.21
C TYR A 187 4.92 15.42 -12.76
N LYS A 188 5.98 14.93 -12.08
CA LYS A 188 7.37 15.11 -12.53
C LYS A 188 7.65 14.46 -13.89
N LYS A 189 6.98 13.35 -14.21
CA LYS A 189 7.11 12.65 -15.50
C LYS A 189 6.25 13.25 -16.62
N GLY A 190 5.51 14.33 -16.34
CA GLY A 190 4.64 15.00 -17.31
C GLY A 190 3.42 14.16 -17.71
N ILE A 191 3.01 13.21 -16.86
CA ILE A 191 1.76 12.45 -17.03
C ILE A 191 0.58 13.32 -16.59
N LEU A 192 0.76 14.06 -15.51
CA LEU A 192 -0.21 15.04 -15.02
C LEU A 192 0.16 16.44 -15.55
N PRO A 193 -0.81 17.36 -15.70
CA PRO A 193 -0.54 18.72 -16.14
C PRO A 193 0.46 19.43 -15.21
N LYS A 194 1.39 20.21 -15.79
CA LYS A 194 2.39 21.01 -15.04
C LYS A 194 1.77 22.29 -14.47
N ASN A 195 0.82 22.13 -13.56
CA ASN A 195 0.20 23.21 -12.81
C ASN A 195 0.38 22.95 -11.31
N LYS A 196 0.96 23.91 -10.58
CA LYS A 196 1.27 23.78 -9.15
C LYS A 196 0.01 23.72 -8.28
N ASP A 197 -1.00 24.54 -8.58
CA ASP A 197 -2.25 24.56 -7.84
C ASP A 197 -3.01 23.24 -8.04
N LEU A 198 -2.93 22.67 -9.25
CA LEU A 198 -3.50 21.35 -9.52
C LEU A 198 -2.76 20.25 -8.73
N LEU A 199 -1.43 20.31 -8.64
CA LEU A 199 -0.64 19.37 -7.85
C LEU A 199 -1.02 19.44 -6.37
N ASP A 200 -1.07 20.65 -5.80
CA ASP A 200 -1.52 20.89 -4.42
C ASP A 200 -2.91 20.27 -4.18
N ALA A 201 -3.87 20.59 -5.06
CA ALA A 201 -5.23 20.07 -4.97
C ALA A 201 -5.27 18.54 -5.01
N MET A 202 -4.49 17.88 -5.89
CA MET A 202 -4.43 16.42 -5.97
C MET A 202 -3.79 15.79 -4.73
N LEU A 203 -2.74 16.39 -4.16
CA LEU A 203 -2.07 15.88 -2.96
C LEU A 203 -2.98 16.00 -1.73
N TYR A 204 -3.67 17.13 -1.56
CA TYR A 204 -4.66 17.30 -0.50
C TYR A 204 -5.89 16.41 -0.70
N ALA A 205 -6.35 16.20 -1.94
CA ALA A 205 -7.43 15.28 -2.24
C ALA A 205 -7.07 13.84 -1.82
N ALA A 206 -5.86 13.37 -2.13
CA ALA A 206 -5.38 12.07 -1.66
C ALA A 206 -5.32 11.98 -0.12
N LYS A 207 -4.76 13.01 0.53
CA LYS A 207 -4.73 13.13 2.01
C LYS A 207 -6.13 12.99 2.62
N PHE A 208 -7.11 13.73 2.12
CA PHE A 208 -8.48 13.72 2.67
C PHE A 208 -9.27 12.46 2.32
N LYS A 209 -8.78 11.63 1.38
CA LYS A 209 -9.38 10.35 1.01
C LYS A 209 -8.68 9.12 1.57
N GLY A 210 -7.67 9.30 2.41
CA GLY A 210 -7.09 8.20 3.20
C GLY A 210 -5.57 8.09 3.16
N ALA A 211 -4.87 8.87 2.33
CA ALA A 211 -3.41 8.83 2.30
C ALA A 211 -2.82 9.40 3.59
N ALA A 212 -2.03 8.61 4.32
CA ALA A 212 -1.39 9.07 5.54
C ALA A 212 -0.17 9.97 5.23
N ILE A 213 -0.44 11.27 5.17
CA ILE A 213 0.55 12.32 4.92
C ILE A 213 0.18 13.60 5.67
N SER A 214 1.16 14.28 6.25
CA SER A 214 0.99 15.58 6.90
C SER A 214 0.96 16.72 5.88
N SER A 215 0.38 17.87 6.26
CA SER A 215 0.37 19.04 5.38
C SER A 215 1.78 19.61 5.18
N ASP A 216 2.68 19.44 6.15
CA ASP A 216 4.08 19.85 6.03
C ASP A 216 4.83 18.98 5.02
N GLU A 217 4.58 17.67 5.00
CA GLU A 217 5.13 16.79 3.96
C GLU A 217 4.68 17.19 2.55
N ILE A 218 3.40 17.55 2.37
CA ILE A 218 2.89 18.05 1.09
C ILE A 218 3.65 19.31 0.65
N LYS A 219 3.80 20.29 1.55
CA LYS A 219 4.56 21.52 1.27
C LYS A 219 6.02 21.27 0.91
N ILE A 220 6.65 20.24 1.50
CA ILE A 220 8.00 19.84 1.12
C ILE A 220 8.02 19.28 -0.30
N MET A 221 7.07 18.40 -0.64
CA MET A 221 6.98 17.81 -1.98
C MET A 221 6.80 18.87 -3.08
N GLU A 222 6.00 19.90 -2.85
CA GLU A 222 5.76 20.98 -3.82
C GLU A 222 6.99 21.85 -4.12
N ARG A 223 7.99 21.84 -3.24
CA ARG A 223 9.24 22.59 -3.38
C ARG A 223 10.33 21.82 -4.15
N LEU A 224 10.20 20.51 -4.26
CA LEU A 224 11.11 19.63 -5.01
C LEU A 224 10.82 19.69 -6.50
#